data_AF-A0A7S1X234-F1
#
_entry.id   AF-A0A7S1X234-F1
#
_cell.length_a   1.000
_cell.length_b   1.000
_cell.length_c   1.000
_cell.angle_alpha   90.00
_cell.angle_beta   90.00
_cell.angle_gamma   90.00
#
_symmetry.space_group_name_H-M   'P 1'
#
loop_
_entity.id
_entity.type
_entity.pdbx_description
1 polymer ?
#
loop_
_entity_poly.entity_id
_entity_poly.type
_entity_poly.pdbx_seq_one_letter_code
_entity_poly.pdbx_strand_id
1 'polypeptide(L)'
;MTGWRLGWIVLPPDLVRPVDKLASNFYISAPTVSQVAAITALDCDEELQENLHRYARNREILLDGLPKAGFKELAPSDGAFYVYADVRHITPHAGEFCKDMLESTGVAATPGMDFDPEDGHHFVRFSYCGSTEATQEAVKRLQQWMSAN
;
A
#
# COMPACT_ATOMS: atom_id res chain seq x y z
N MET A 1 -7.16 -11.46 2.83
CA MET A 1 -6.72 -12.83 2.45
C MET A 1 -5.62 -12.82 1.36
N THR A 2 -4.52 -12.07 1.51
CA THR A 2 -3.51 -11.84 0.43
C THR A 2 -2.88 -13.12 -0.14
N GLY A 3 -2.50 -14.07 0.73
CA GLY A 3 -1.88 -15.34 0.34
C GLY A 3 -2.84 -16.39 -0.24
N TRP A 4 -4.16 -16.15 -0.23
CA TRP A 4 -5.17 -17.16 -0.57
C TRP A 4 -5.51 -17.22 -2.06
N ARG A 5 -4.98 -16.29 -2.86
CA ARG A 5 -5.06 -16.31 -4.33
C ARG A 5 -6.49 -16.41 -4.86
N LEU A 6 -7.37 -15.56 -4.33
CA LEU A 6 -8.77 -15.50 -4.74
C LEU A 6 -9.18 -14.05 -5.03
N GLY A 7 -10.01 -13.88 -6.06
CA GLY A 7 -10.65 -12.63 -6.45
C GLY A 7 -11.84 -12.95 -7.36
N TRP A 8 -12.57 -11.92 -7.78
CA TRP A 8 -13.70 -12.05 -8.70
C TRP A 8 -13.66 -10.95 -9.76
N ILE A 9 -14.45 -11.15 -10.81
CA ILE A 9 -14.63 -10.19 -11.90
C ILE A 9 -16.14 -10.07 -12.16
N VAL A 10 -16.60 -8.86 -12.49
CA VAL A 10 -17.97 -8.62 -12.95
C VAL A 10 -17.90 -8.35 -14.44
N LEU A 11 -18.66 -9.13 -15.23
CA LEU A 11 -18.58 -9.12 -16.68
C LEU A 11 -19.90 -8.71 -17.32
N PRO A 12 -19.86 -7.97 -18.44
CA PRO A 12 -20.97 -7.89 -19.39
C PRO A 12 -21.47 -9.29 -19.80
N PRO A 13 -22.78 -9.48 -20.05
CA PRO A 13 -23.35 -10.79 -20.37
C PRO A 13 -22.69 -11.52 -21.55
N ASP A 14 -22.28 -10.78 -22.58
CA ASP A 14 -21.62 -11.29 -23.78
C ASP A 14 -20.18 -11.75 -23.54
N LEU A 15 -19.54 -11.30 -22.45
CA LEU A 15 -18.18 -11.70 -22.07
C LEU A 15 -18.12 -12.92 -21.13
N VAL A 16 -19.25 -13.34 -20.53
CA VAL A 16 -19.26 -14.47 -19.58
C VAL A 16 -18.74 -15.75 -20.21
N ARG A 17 -19.28 -16.16 -21.38
CA ARG A 17 -18.89 -17.42 -22.02
C ARG A 17 -17.46 -17.43 -22.56
N PRO A 18 -16.97 -16.35 -23.22
CA PRO A 18 -15.56 -16.26 -23.60
C PRO A 18 -14.59 -16.38 -22.42
N VAL A 19 -14.86 -15.66 -21.32
CA VAL A 19 -13.98 -15.69 -20.13
C VAL A 19 -14.03 -17.04 -19.42
N ASP A 20 -15.20 -17.66 -19.31
CA ASP A 20 -15.36 -19.02 -18.75
C ASP A 20 -14.52 -20.06 -19.52
N LYS A 21 -14.51 -19.99 -20.86
CA LYS A 21 -13.65 -20.85 -21.69
C LYS A 21 -12.17 -20.61 -21.41
N LEU A 22 -11.73 -19.35 -21.31
CA LEU A 22 -10.34 -19.03 -20.97
C LEU A 22 -9.99 -19.58 -19.59
N ALA A 23 -10.81 -19.32 -18.57
CA ALA A 23 -10.58 -19.79 -17.22
C ALA A 23 -10.45 -21.32 -17.15
N SER A 24 -11.38 -22.04 -17.76
CA SER A 24 -11.38 -23.51 -17.80
C SER A 24 -10.14 -24.10 -18.48
N ASN A 25 -9.59 -23.44 -19.50
CA ASN A 25 -8.40 -23.91 -20.22
C ASN A 25 -7.08 -23.48 -19.55
N PHE A 26 -7.01 -22.28 -18.98
CA PHE A 26 -5.77 -21.75 -18.40
C PHE A 26 -5.51 -22.27 -16.99
N TYR A 27 -6.56 -22.40 -16.17
CA TYR A 27 -6.37 -22.72 -14.75
C TYR A 27 -7.49 -23.57 -14.13
N ILE A 28 -8.50 -23.99 -14.92
CA ILE A 28 -9.63 -24.85 -14.51
C ILE A 28 -10.56 -24.15 -13.51
N SER A 29 -10.08 -23.85 -12.31
CA SER A 29 -10.81 -23.17 -11.25
C SER A 29 -9.88 -22.50 -10.25
N ALA A 30 -10.41 -21.54 -9.48
CA ALA A 30 -9.67 -20.98 -8.36
C ALA A 30 -9.50 -22.01 -7.22
N PRO A 31 -8.53 -21.84 -6.30
CA PRO A 31 -8.31 -22.81 -5.23
C PRO A 31 -9.56 -23.07 -4.39
N THR A 32 -10.05 -24.31 -4.37
CA THR A 32 -11.32 -24.69 -3.72
C THR A 32 -11.35 -24.31 -2.24
N VAL A 33 -10.24 -24.52 -1.52
CA VAL A 33 -10.13 -24.16 -0.10
C VAL A 33 -10.34 -22.66 0.11
N SER A 34 -9.77 -21.83 -0.76
CA SER A 34 -9.96 -20.37 -0.72
C SER A 34 -11.39 -19.96 -1.03
N GLN A 35 -12.04 -20.60 -2.01
CA GLN A 35 -13.45 -20.34 -2.34
C GLN A 35 -14.37 -20.62 -1.15
N VAL A 36 -14.17 -21.75 -0.46
CA VAL A 36 -14.95 -22.10 0.74
C VAL A 36 -14.72 -21.10 1.87
N ALA A 37 -13.47 -20.72 2.15
CA ALA A 37 -13.15 -19.75 3.19
C ALA A 37 -13.72 -18.35 2.87
N ALA A 38 -13.73 -17.95 1.61
CA ALA A 38 -14.19 -16.64 1.19
C ALA A 38 -15.70 -16.43 1.39
N ILE A 39 -16.50 -17.50 1.35
CA ILE A 39 -17.94 -17.42 1.67
C ILE A 39 -18.12 -16.86 3.08
N THR A 40 -17.40 -17.41 4.06
CA THR A 40 -17.45 -16.91 5.44
C THR A 40 -16.79 -15.53 5.56
N ALA A 41 -15.69 -15.28 4.85
CA ALA A 41 -14.99 -14.00 4.93
C ALA A 41 -15.85 -12.80 4.49
N LEU A 42 -16.85 -13.02 3.62
CA LEU A 42 -17.80 -11.98 3.21
C LEU A 42 -18.76 -11.54 4.33
N ASP A 43 -18.93 -12.36 5.37
CA ASP A 43 -19.78 -12.06 6.54
C ASP A 43 -18.95 -11.62 7.77
N CYS A 44 -17.62 -11.52 7.66
CA CYS A 44 -16.72 -11.14 8.76
C CYS A 44 -16.61 -9.61 8.94
N ASP A 45 -17.74 -8.88 8.86
CA ASP A 45 -17.77 -7.42 8.86
C ASP A 45 -17.04 -6.78 10.05
N GLU A 46 -17.21 -7.30 11.26
CA GLU A 46 -16.59 -6.75 12.47
C GLU A 46 -15.06 -6.67 12.36
N GLU A 47 -14.40 -7.79 12.03
CA GLU A 47 -12.94 -7.85 11.86
C GLU A 47 -12.47 -6.96 10.70
N LEU A 48 -13.24 -6.92 9.60
CA LEU A 48 -12.91 -6.10 8.44
C LEU A 48 -13.01 -4.59 8.76
N GLN A 49 -14.03 -4.17 9.51
CA GLN A 49 -14.18 -2.78 9.97
C GLN A 49 -13.09 -2.39 10.97
N GLU A 50 -12.69 -3.29 11.88
CA GLU A 50 -11.55 -3.03 12.77
C GLU A 50 -10.24 -2.77 12.00
N ASN A 51 -10.00 -3.53 10.93
CA ASN A 51 -8.87 -3.29 10.04
C ASN A 51 -8.95 -1.91 9.37
N LEU A 52 -10.13 -1.51 8.87
CA LEU A 52 -10.36 -0.20 8.27
C LEU A 52 -10.17 0.94 9.28
N HIS A 53 -10.67 0.82 10.50
CA HIS A 53 -10.48 1.81 11.55
C HIS A 53 -9.01 2.01 11.89
N ARG A 54 -8.23 0.91 11.95
CA ARG A 54 -6.78 0.99 12.13
C ARG A 54 -6.10 1.71 10.97
N TYR A 55 -6.48 1.42 9.73
CA TYR A 55 -5.91 2.10 8.56
C TYR A 55 -6.27 3.58 8.52
N ALA A 56 -7.49 3.96 8.90
CA ALA A 56 -7.89 5.36 9.01
C ALA A 56 -7.04 6.10 10.05
N ARG A 57 -6.80 5.48 11.21
CA ARG A 57 -5.93 6.05 12.25
C ARG A 57 -4.48 6.19 11.78
N ASN A 58 -3.93 5.17 11.13
CA ASN A 58 -2.56 5.21 10.62
C ASN A 58 -2.39 6.25 9.52
N ARG A 59 -3.41 6.41 8.66
CA ARG A 59 -3.46 7.44 7.64
C ARG A 59 -3.35 8.83 8.25
N GLU A 60 -4.11 9.14 9.29
CA GLU A 60 -4.01 10.42 10.01
C GLU A 60 -2.59 10.66 10.54
N ILE A 61 -1.99 9.63 11.17
CA ILE A 61 -0.63 9.72 11.72
C ILE A 61 0.39 10.05 10.62
N LEU A 62 0.31 9.40 9.46
CA LEU A 62 1.24 9.69 8.37
C LEU A 62 0.97 11.05 7.72
N LEU A 63 -0.30 11.42 7.48
CA LEU A 63 -0.62 12.70 6.84
C LEU A 63 -0.25 13.90 7.71
N ASP A 64 -0.31 13.78 9.04
CA ASP A 64 0.20 14.81 9.96
C ASP A 64 1.72 14.71 10.18
N GLY A 65 2.26 13.49 10.22
CA GLY A 65 3.63 13.21 10.60
C GLY A 65 4.67 13.40 9.49
N LEU A 66 4.35 13.00 8.26
CA LEU A 66 5.26 13.05 7.11
C LEU A 66 5.63 14.49 6.71
N PRO A 67 4.70 15.47 6.67
CA PRO A 67 5.08 16.87 6.41
C PRO A 67 6.05 17.43 7.46
N LYS A 68 5.89 17.04 8.73
CA LYS A 68 6.80 17.42 9.83
C LYS A 68 8.18 16.76 9.71
N ALA A 69 8.26 15.61 9.03
CA ALA A 69 9.52 14.97 8.63
C ALA A 69 10.07 15.51 7.30
N GLY A 70 9.47 16.54 6.70
CA GLY A 70 9.95 17.16 5.46
C GLY A 70 9.30 16.64 4.18
N PHE A 71 8.44 15.62 4.22
CA PHE A 71 7.67 15.15 3.06
C PHE A 71 6.40 16.00 2.88
N LYS A 72 6.56 17.17 2.26
CA LYS A 72 5.53 18.22 2.25
C LYS A 72 4.42 18.01 1.22
N GLU A 73 4.77 17.46 0.06
CA GLU A 73 3.86 17.33 -1.07
C GLU A 73 3.37 15.88 -1.16
N LEU A 74 2.11 15.65 -0.77
CA LEU A 74 1.50 14.33 -0.70
C LEU A 74 0.28 14.27 -1.62
N ALA A 75 0.15 13.21 -2.42
CA ALA A 75 -1.07 12.95 -3.18
C ALA A 75 -2.26 12.66 -2.23
N PRO A 76 -3.52 12.96 -2.64
CA PRO A 76 -4.69 12.60 -1.86
C PRO A 76 -4.79 11.09 -1.60
N SER A 77 -4.73 10.69 -0.33
CA SER A 77 -4.90 9.30 0.09
C SER A 77 -6.39 8.97 0.31
N ASP A 78 -7.23 9.00 -0.72
CA ASP A 78 -8.69 8.87 -0.54
C ASP A 78 -9.15 7.42 -0.26
N GLY A 79 -8.29 6.44 -0.50
CA GLY A 79 -8.55 5.03 -0.26
C GLY A 79 -7.27 4.21 -0.25
N ALA A 80 -7.42 2.88 -0.30
CA ALA A 80 -6.31 1.94 -0.09
C ALA A 80 -5.56 2.21 1.22
N PHE A 81 -4.27 1.90 1.27
CA PHE A 81 -3.43 2.11 2.46
C PHE A 81 -2.04 2.68 2.12
N TYR A 82 -2.00 3.66 1.20
CA TYR A 82 -0.76 4.25 0.70
C TYR A 82 -0.74 5.78 0.77
N VAL A 83 0.40 6.35 1.15
CA VAL A 83 0.74 7.75 0.91
C VAL A 83 1.78 7.80 -0.21
N TYR A 84 1.53 8.61 -1.23
CA TYR A 84 2.47 8.86 -2.32
C TYR A 84 3.04 10.27 -2.16
N ALA A 85 4.31 10.35 -1.81
CA ALA A 85 5.00 11.60 -1.50
C ALA A 85 5.91 12.00 -2.65
N ASP A 86 5.82 13.25 -3.08
CA ASP A 86 6.81 13.88 -3.93
C ASP A 86 8.00 14.31 -3.07
N VAL A 87 9.19 13.88 -3.48
CA VAL A 87 10.44 14.11 -2.77
C VAL A 87 11.44 14.93 -3.57
N ARG A 88 11.03 15.61 -4.66
CA ARG A 88 11.91 16.42 -5.52
C ARG A 88 12.70 17.49 -4.76
N HIS A 89 12.09 18.08 -3.74
CA HIS A 89 12.75 19.09 -2.90
C HIS A 89 13.71 18.50 -1.87
N ILE A 90 13.72 17.17 -1.69
CA ILE A 90 14.60 16.43 -0.78
C ILE A 90 15.74 15.78 -1.56
N THR A 91 15.42 15.13 -2.68
CA THR A 91 16.37 14.33 -3.46
C THR A 91 15.98 14.28 -4.95
N PRO A 92 16.95 14.22 -5.87
CA PRO A 92 16.71 13.87 -7.27
C PRO A 92 16.61 12.35 -7.51
N HIS A 93 16.94 11.51 -6.51
CA HIS A 93 17.06 10.05 -6.65
C HIS A 93 16.32 9.31 -5.52
N ALA A 94 15.00 9.11 -5.68
CA ALA A 94 14.16 8.45 -4.67
C ALA A 94 14.63 7.04 -4.31
N GLY A 95 15.23 6.29 -5.26
CA GLY A 95 15.76 4.95 -5.00
C GLY A 95 16.90 4.92 -3.98
N GLU A 96 17.91 5.78 -4.18
CA GLU A 96 19.03 5.92 -3.23
C GLU A 96 18.54 6.47 -1.90
N PHE A 97 17.64 7.46 -1.93
CA PHE A 97 17.05 8.02 -0.71
C PHE A 97 16.28 6.98 0.11
N CYS A 98 15.50 6.09 -0.52
CA CYS A 98 14.82 5.00 0.19
C CYS A 98 15.81 4.01 0.82
N LYS A 99 16.93 3.75 0.15
CA LYS A 99 18.00 2.90 0.68
C LYS A 99 18.65 3.55 1.90
N ASP A 100 19.04 4.82 1.80
CA ASP A 100 19.68 5.56 2.89
C ASP A 100 18.75 5.71 4.10
N MET A 101 17.46 5.95 3.85
CA MET A 101 16.42 5.98 4.87
C MET A 101 16.32 4.64 5.60
N LEU A 102 16.34 3.52 4.88
CA LEU A 102 16.31 2.18 5.47
C LEU A 102 17.56 1.92 6.32
N GLU A 103 18.74 2.21 5.80
CA GLU A 103 20.02 1.99 6.50
C GLU A 103 20.14 2.86 7.76
N SER A 104 19.67 4.11 7.70
CA SER A 104 19.81 5.08 8.79
C SER A 104 18.75 4.93 9.88
N THR A 105 17.52 4.52 9.51
CA THR A 105 16.36 4.58 10.41
C THR A 105 15.68 3.22 10.63
N GLY A 106 15.96 2.23 9.77
CA GLY A 106 15.22 0.98 9.71
C GLY A 106 13.80 1.12 9.14
N VAL A 107 13.42 2.30 8.63
CA VAL A 107 12.11 2.51 7.97
C VAL A 107 12.24 2.19 6.49
N ALA A 108 11.48 1.19 6.04
CA ALA A 108 11.38 0.83 4.63
C ALA A 108 10.21 1.57 3.96
N ALA A 109 10.46 2.13 2.77
CA ALA A 109 9.43 2.60 1.85
C ALA A 109 9.77 2.16 0.42
N THR A 110 8.83 2.33 -0.51
CA THR A 110 9.01 1.91 -1.90
C THR A 110 9.32 3.12 -2.78
N PRO A 111 10.41 3.12 -3.59
CA PRO A 111 10.65 4.18 -4.56
C PRO A 111 9.56 4.19 -5.64
N GLY A 112 9.28 5.36 -6.19
CA GLY A 112 8.21 5.57 -7.17
C GLY A 112 8.47 4.89 -8.52
N MET A 113 9.73 4.55 -8.82
CA MET A 113 10.15 3.93 -10.08
C MET A 113 9.45 2.61 -10.39
N ASP A 114 8.98 1.89 -9.37
CA ASP A 114 8.18 0.67 -9.54
C ASP A 114 6.77 0.94 -10.11
N PHE A 115 6.29 2.18 -10.01
CA PHE A 115 4.94 2.61 -10.43
C PHE A 115 4.96 3.52 -11.66
N ASP A 116 6.04 4.29 -11.83
CA ASP A 116 6.22 5.21 -12.94
C ASP A 116 7.69 5.15 -13.42
N PRO A 117 7.96 4.57 -14.61
CA PRO A 117 9.32 4.43 -15.11
C PRO A 117 9.93 5.76 -15.61
N GLU A 118 9.13 6.80 -15.84
CA GLU A 118 9.59 8.08 -16.34
C GLU A 118 9.84 9.04 -15.17
N ASP A 119 8.82 9.30 -14.35
CA ASP A 119 8.87 10.30 -13.28
C ASP A 119 9.02 9.70 -11.87
N GLY A 120 8.95 8.37 -11.71
CA GLY A 120 8.92 7.72 -10.40
C GLY A 120 10.19 7.90 -9.55
N HIS A 121 11.30 8.33 -10.14
CA HIS A 121 12.52 8.68 -9.42
C HIS A 121 12.37 9.92 -8.50
N HIS A 122 11.22 10.60 -8.59
CA HIS A 122 10.83 11.76 -7.78
C HIS A 122 9.85 11.44 -6.65
N PHE A 123 9.40 10.20 -6.53
CA PHE A 123 8.33 9.85 -5.61
C PHE A 123 8.71 8.70 -4.67
N VAL A 124 8.08 8.67 -3.50
CA VAL A 124 8.19 7.59 -2.52
C VAL A 124 6.79 7.18 -2.07
N ARG A 125 6.53 5.88 -2.01
CA ARG A 125 5.29 5.31 -1.50
C ARG A 125 5.49 4.71 -0.11
N PHE A 126 4.73 5.20 0.86
CA PHE A 126 4.63 4.64 2.20
C PHE A 126 3.36 3.78 2.32
N SER A 127 3.49 2.60 2.93
CA SER A 127 2.33 1.77 3.28
C SER A 127 2.01 1.93 4.76
N TYR A 128 0.71 2.04 5.09
CA TYR A 128 0.23 2.16 6.46
C TYR A 128 -0.73 1.03 6.88
N CYS A 129 -0.61 -0.13 6.23
CA CYS A 129 -1.40 -1.33 6.56
C CYS A 129 -0.95 -2.07 7.83
N GLY A 130 0.15 -1.64 8.45
CA GLY A 130 0.72 -2.25 9.65
C GLY A 130 -0.01 -1.87 10.94
N SER A 131 0.69 -2.03 12.07
CA SER A 131 0.18 -1.58 13.37
C SER A 131 0.30 -0.06 13.54
N THR A 132 -0.52 0.49 14.41
CA THR A 132 -0.50 1.93 14.75
C THR A 132 0.83 2.33 15.39
N GLU A 133 1.36 1.46 16.25
CA GLU A 133 2.61 1.67 16.96
C GLU A 133 3.80 1.72 15.99
N ALA A 134 3.84 0.79 15.02
CA ALA A 134 4.86 0.79 13.98
C ALA A 134 4.79 2.06 13.11
N THR A 135 3.57 2.53 12.81
CA THR A 135 3.35 3.76 12.05
C THR A 135 3.85 4.99 12.82
N GLN A 136 3.53 5.10 14.11
CA GLN A 136 4.00 6.19 14.98
C GLN A 136 5.54 6.19 15.13
N GLU A 137 6.12 5.02 15.35
CA GLU A 137 7.57 4.87 15.47
C GLU A 137 8.28 5.23 14.16
N ALA A 138 7.73 4.83 13.01
CA ALA A 138 8.29 5.22 11.71
C ALA A 138 8.31 6.75 11.55
N VAL A 139 7.20 7.44 11.81
CA VAL A 139 7.14 8.92 11.76
C VAL A 139 8.18 9.55 12.68
N LYS A 140 8.29 9.07 13.92
CA LYS A 140 9.25 9.59 14.89
C LYS A 140 10.69 9.46 14.39
N ARG A 141 11.07 8.29 13.85
CA ARG A 141 12.42 8.06 13.32
C ARG A 141 12.72 8.94 12.12
N LEU A 142 11.75 9.10 11.21
CA LEU A 142 11.89 9.97 10.05
C LEU A 142 12.08 11.43 10.47
N GLN A 143 11.29 11.94 11.42
CA GLN A 143 11.46 13.30 11.94
C GLN A 143 12.84 13.53 12.56
N GLN A 144 13.34 12.56 13.33
CA GLN A 144 14.67 12.64 13.93
C GLN A 144 15.78 12.65 12.87
N TRP A 145 15.71 11.74 11.91
CA TRP A 145 16.69 11.64 10.82
C TRP A 145 16.72 12.88 9.94
N MET A 146 15.56 13.41 9.59
CA MET A 146 15.42 14.60 8.74
C MET A 146 15.73 15.92 9.46
N SER A 147 15.82 15.92 10.80
CA SER A 147 16.26 17.09 11.58
C SER A 147 17.77 17.10 11.83
N ALA A 148 18.42 15.93 11.73
CA ALA A 148 19.86 15.78 11.95
C ALA A 148 20.69 15.99 10.68
N ASN A 149 20.04 16.05 9.52
CA ASN A 149 20.60 16.26 8.19
C ASN A 149 20.03 17.54 7.57
#